data_AF-A0A924BVH6-F1
#
_entry.id   AF-A0A924BVH6-F1
#
_cell.length_a   1.000
_cell.length_b   1.000
_cell.length_c   1.000
_cell.angle_alpha   90.00
_cell.angle_beta   90.00
_cell.angle_gamma   90.00
#
_symmetry.space_group_name_H-M   'P 1'
#
loop_
_entity.id
_entity.type
_entity.pdbx_description
1 polymer ?
#
loop_
_entity_poly.entity_id
_entity_poly.type
_entity_poly.pdbx_seq_one_letter_code
_entity_poly.pdbx_strand_id
1 'polypeptide(L)'
;DDKLRAAIRRDGGENDSPSRNLSRWIARLANGDLAVRQVWRADRMGRGGDHLPFEELGYPAVRLSVAVENYEHQHQDLRVENGVRFGDTIERMDFAYLAKVTRLNVRALAGLARAPIAPTATTQAAVQTFTDVAWTAVPGAVGYKVWRRRTDQSAWETRPIARTSEARANLPGLRGDDWFLGVSAIAADGSESPIASAVPGGGFDKTAAPAR
;
A
#
# COMPACT_ATOMS: atom_id res chain seq x y z
N ASP A 1 -17.59 2.36 -9.71
CA ASP A 1 -18.96 2.53 -9.21
C ASP A 1 -19.10 3.86 -8.48
N ASP A 2 -20.08 4.69 -8.86
CA ASP A 2 -20.35 5.99 -8.21
C ASP A 2 -20.76 5.86 -6.75
N LYS A 3 -21.40 4.75 -6.37
CA LYS A 3 -21.76 4.49 -4.97
C LYS A 3 -20.50 4.34 -4.11
N LEU A 4 -19.53 3.56 -4.59
CA LEU A 4 -18.25 3.40 -3.90
C LEU A 4 -17.49 4.73 -3.78
N ARG A 5 -17.44 5.54 -4.86
CA ARG A 5 -16.81 6.87 -4.82
C ARG A 5 -17.50 7.80 -3.81
N ALA A 6 -18.83 7.74 -3.71
CA ALA A 6 -19.59 8.51 -2.74
C ALA A 6 -19.32 8.05 -1.30
N ALA A 7 -19.21 6.75 -1.07
CA ALA A 7 -18.87 6.19 0.23
C ALA A 7 -17.44 6.58 0.67
N ILE A 8 -16.46 6.46 -0.24
CA ILE A 8 -15.06 6.89 0.02
C ILE A 8 -15.01 8.35 0.48
N ARG A 9 -15.73 9.25 -0.19
CA ARG A 9 -15.75 10.68 0.21
C ARG A 9 -16.42 10.93 1.55
N ARG A 10 -17.34 10.06 1.97
CA ARG A 10 -18.13 10.24 3.19
C ARG A 10 -17.42 9.66 4.40
N ASP A 11 -16.94 8.43 4.27
CA ASP A 11 -16.44 7.60 5.36
C ASP A 11 -14.89 7.51 5.35
N GLY A 12 -14.27 8.21 4.40
CA GLY A 12 -12.84 8.16 4.10
C GLY A 12 -12.48 7.01 3.16
N GLY A 13 -11.27 7.08 2.61
CA GLY A 13 -10.66 5.99 1.83
C GLY A 13 -9.81 6.44 0.65
N GLU A 14 -9.75 7.75 0.39
CA GLU A 14 -9.00 8.37 -0.71
C GLU A 14 -7.52 7.98 -0.68
N ASN A 15 -7.00 7.70 0.51
CA ASN A 15 -5.62 7.28 0.75
C ASN A 15 -5.50 5.85 1.27
N ASP A 16 -6.54 5.04 1.16
CA ASP A 16 -6.58 3.70 1.77
C ASP A 16 -6.90 2.58 0.79
N SER A 17 -6.78 2.85 -0.51
CA SER A 17 -6.87 1.81 -1.52
C SER A 17 -5.84 0.68 -1.28
N PRO A 18 -6.08 -0.52 -1.85
CA PRO A 18 -5.12 -1.62 -1.79
C PRO A 18 -3.72 -1.24 -2.25
N SER A 19 -3.59 -0.45 -3.34
CA SER A 19 -2.29 0.07 -3.81
C SER A 19 -1.58 0.92 -2.75
N ARG A 20 -2.31 1.77 -2.02
CA ARG A 20 -1.75 2.60 -0.94
C ARG A 20 -1.26 1.73 0.21
N ASN A 21 -2.05 0.75 0.62
CA ASN A 21 -1.68 -0.15 1.69
C ASN A 21 -0.55 -1.11 1.30
N LEU A 22 -0.50 -1.55 0.05
CA LEU A 22 0.62 -2.28 -0.52
C LEU A 22 1.89 -1.43 -0.52
N SER A 23 1.80 -0.16 -0.93
CA SER A 23 2.91 0.80 -0.90
C SER A 23 3.47 1.00 0.52
N ARG A 24 2.59 1.19 1.53
CA ARG A 24 2.98 1.25 2.94
C ARG A 24 3.65 -0.02 3.43
N TRP A 25 3.14 -1.18 3.03
CA TRP A 25 3.67 -2.48 3.42
C TRP A 25 5.07 -2.70 2.83
N ILE A 26 5.27 -2.43 1.53
CA ILE A 26 6.59 -2.52 0.89
C ILE A 26 7.59 -1.58 1.56
N ALA A 27 7.20 -0.35 1.89
CA ALA A 27 8.06 0.60 2.58
C ALA A 27 8.55 0.09 3.94
N ARG A 28 7.76 -0.73 4.64
CA ARG A 28 8.15 -1.36 5.92
C ARG A 28 9.13 -2.53 5.77
N LEU A 29 9.25 -3.09 4.56
CA LEU A 29 10.23 -4.14 4.26
C LEU A 29 11.62 -3.58 3.94
N ALA A 30 11.71 -2.27 3.71
CA ALA A 30 12.98 -1.58 3.58
C ALA A 30 13.72 -1.61 4.93
N ASN A 31 14.99 -2.00 4.89
CA ASN A 31 15.93 -1.86 5.98
C ASN A 31 16.63 -0.49 5.89
N GLY A 32 17.40 -0.12 6.92
CA GLY A 32 18.06 1.18 6.98
C GLY A 32 19.09 1.50 5.90
N ASP A 33 19.35 0.59 4.94
CA ASP A 33 20.29 0.78 3.82
C ASP A 33 19.64 1.36 2.55
N LEU A 34 18.30 1.41 2.49
CA LEU A 34 17.51 1.96 1.39
C LEU A 34 16.32 2.75 1.94
N ALA A 35 16.28 4.06 1.69
CA ALA A 35 15.13 4.89 2.03
C ALA A 35 14.03 4.72 0.97
N VAL A 36 12.84 4.28 1.39
CA VAL A 36 11.66 4.16 0.53
C VAL A 36 10.67 5.26 0.90
N ARG A 37 10.38 6.14 -0.06
CA ARG A 37 9.41 7.24 0.10
C ARG A 37 8.20 7.00 -0.79
N GLN A 38 7.02 7.03 -0.18
CA GLN A 38 5.75 6.94 -0.89
C GLN A 38 5.40 8.29 -1.55
N VAL A 39 4.83 8.23 -2.75
CA VAL A 39 4.22 9.37 -3.42
C VAL A 39 2.70 9.29 -3.23
N TRP A 40 2.11 10.33 -2.64
CA TRP A 40 0.68 10.39 -2.30
C TRP A 40 -0.17 10.89 -3.48
N ARG A 41 0.11 10.34 -4.66
CA ARG A 41 -0.58 10.56 -5.95
C ARG A 41 -0.56 9.25 -6.72
N ALA A 42 -1.27 9.15 -7.84
CA ALA A 42 -1.15 7.98 -8.73
C ALA A 42 0.28 7.87 -9.28
N ASP A 43 0.93 9.01 -9.58
CA ASP A 43 2.34 9.10 -9.92
C ASP A 43 2.89 10.54 -9.65
N ARG A 44 4.18 10.75 -9.93
CA ARG A 44 4.86 12.05 -9.97
C ARG A 44 4.30 12.91 -11.11
N MET A 45 4.46 14.23 -11.02
CA MET A 45 3.90 15.17 -11.99
C MET A 45 4.41 14.90 -13.40
N GLY A 46 3.49 14.83 -14.37
CA GLY A 46 3.81 14.54 -15.77
C GLY A 46 4.33 13.12 -16.01
N ARG A 47 4.21 12.21 -15.03
CA ARG A 47 4.63 10.81 -15.15
C ARG A 47 3.44 9.87 -15.12
N GLY A 48 3.67 8.69 -15.68
CA GLY A 48 2.85 7.51 -15.51
C GLY A 48 3.72 6.27 -15.59
N GLY A 49 3.08 5.12 -15.63
CA GLY A 49 3.74 3.84 -15.83
C GLY A 49 2.73 2.71 -15.91
N ASP A 50 3.26 1.50 -16.06
CA ASP A 50 2.45 0.30 -16.30
C ASP A 50 1.54 -0.07 -15.13
N HIS A 51 1.70 0.53 -13.95
CA HIS A 51 0.78 0.31 -12.83
C HIS A 51 -0.58 0.97 -13.05
N LEU A 52 -0.66 2.09 -13.78
CA LEU A 52 -1.91 2.84 -13.94
C LEU A 52 -3.02 2.01 -14.62
N PRO A 53 -2.76 1.31 -15.75
CA PRO A 53 -3.79 0.46 -16.36
C PRO A 53 -4.27 -0.68 -15.45
N PHE A 54 -3.41 -1.19 -14.55
CA PHE A 54 -3.81 -2.20 -13.57
C PHE A 54 -4.74 -1.59 -12.51
N GLU A 55 -4.40 -0.41 -12.00
CA GLU A 55 -5.24 0.32 -11.06
C GLU A 55 -6.61 0.70 -11.68
N GLU A 56 -6.63 1.10 -12.96
CA GLU A 56 -7.86 1.37 -13.71
C GLU A 56 -8.77 0.13 -13.84
N LEU A 57 -8.16 -1.05 -13.95
CA LEU A 57 -8.86 -2.34 -13.95
C LEU A 57 -9.21 -2.84 -12.53
N GLY A 58 -8.87 -2.06 -11.50
CA GLY A 58 -9.18 -2.37 -10.10
C GLY A 58 -8.19 -3.31 -9.42
N TYR A 59 -7.04 -3.59 -10.04
CA TYR A 59 -5.98 -4.40 -9.42
C TYR A 59 -5.10 -3.53 -8.51
N PRO A 60 -4.73 -4.01 -7.31
CA PRO A 60 -3.70 -3.37 -6.50
C PRO A 60 -2.37 -3.37 -7.26
N ALA A 61 -1.81 -2.19 -7.52
CA ALA A 61 -0.56 -2.06 -8.26
C ALA A 61 0.29 -0.92 -7.70
N VAL A 62 1.60 -1.08 -7.76
CA VAL A 62 2.57 -0.10 -7.29
C VAL A 62 3.76 -0.07 -8.23
N ARG A 63 4.33 1.12 -8.43
CA ARG A 63 5.55 1.32 -9.21
C ARG A 63 6.68 1.77 -8.30
N LEU A 64 7.82 1.10 -8.42
CA LEU A 64 9.06 1.50 -7.75
C LEU A 64 9.92 2.23 -8.76
N SER A 65 10.33 3.45 -8.42
CA SER A 65 11.09 4.34 -9.29
C SER A 65 12.13 5.08 -8.46
N VAL A 66 13.22 5.52 -9.10
CA VAL A 66 14.25 6.33 -8.43
C VAL A 66 13.64 7.61 -7.87
N ALA A 67 14.04 7.97 -6.65
CA ALA A 67 13.46 9.11 -5.94
C ALA A 67 13.84 10.46 -6.57
N VAL A 68 15.05 10.55 -7.13
CA VAL A 68 15.60 11.72 -7.81
C VAL A 68 16.11 11.25 -9.16
N GLU A 69 15.48 11.72 -10.23
CA GLU A 69 15.90 11.43 -11.59
C GLU A 69 17.08 12.32 -11.98
N ASN A 70 18.04 11.74 -12.70
CA ASN A 70 19.07 12.53 -13.38
C ASN A 70 18.65 12.73 -14.84
N TYR A 71 18.15 13.92 -15.16
CA TYR A 71 17.65 14.25 -16.49
C TYR A 71 18.74 14.32 -17.57
N GLU A 72 20.02 14.41 -17.18
CA GLU A 72 21.16 14.30 -18.11
C GLU A 72 21.33 12.87 -18.65
N HIS A 73 20.77 11.89 -17.95
CA HIS A 73 20.90 10.45 -18.25
C HIS A 73 19.56 9.72 -18.33
N GLN A 74 18.46 10.45 -18.48
CA GLN A 74 17.14 9.87 -18.67
C GLN A 74 16.56 10.33 -20.01
N HIS A 75 16.24 9.38 -20.89
CA HIS A 75 15.66 9.67 -22.21
C HIS A 75 16.53 10.64 -23.03
N GLN A 76 17.86 10.48 -22.96
CA GLN A 76 18.82 11.35 -23.64
C GLN A 76 19.59 10.59 -24.70
N ASP A 77 19.72 11.20 -25.87
CA ASP A 77 20.68 10.78 -26.90
C ASP A 77 22.12 11.07 -26.45
N LEU A 78 23.06 10.29 -26.99
CA LEU A 78 24.48 10.45 -26.73
C LEU A 78 24.98 11.76 -27.35
N ARG A 79 25.34 12.73 -26.50
CA ARG A 79 25.94 13.99 -26.95
C ARG A 79 26.80 14.61 -25.85
N VAL A 80 27.61 15.58 -26.26
CA VAL A 80 28.29 16.49 -25.33
C VAL A 80 27.84 17.90 -25.66
N GLU A 81 27.31 18.59 -24.65
CA GLU A 81 26.79 19.95 -24.81
C GLU A 81 27.27 20.77 -23.62
N ASN A 82 27.95 21.89 -23.89
CA ASN A 82 28.52 22.77 -22.85
C ASN A 82 29.37 22.03 -21.80
N GLY A 83 30.08 20.97 -22.21
CA GLY A 83 30.92 20.14 -21.33
C GLY A 83 30.17 19.06 -20.55
N VAL A 84 28.83 19.00 -20.64
CA VAL A 84 28.01 17.95 -20.02
C VAL A 84 27.85 16.79 -21.01
N ARG A 85 28.17 15.58 -20.57
CA ARG A 85 27.99 14.34 -21.35
C ARG A 85 26.62 13.76 -21.07
N PHE A 86 25.71 13.83 -22.04
CA PHE A 86 24.38 13.24 -21.96
C PHE A 86 24.36 11.78 -22.44
N GLY A 87 23.33 11.04 -22.03
CA GLY A 87 23.09 9.67 -22.47
C GLY A 87 22.64 8.75 -21.36
N ASP A 88 21.72 7.84 -21.67
CA ASP A 88 21.28 6.75 -20.80
C ASP A 88 22.10 5.49 -21.11
N THR A 89 23.23 5.33 -20.41
CA THR A 89 24.21 4.28 -20.67
C THR A 89 24.65 3.55 -19.41
N ILE A 90 25.25 2.37 -19.58
CA ILE A 90 25.68 1.52 -18.47
C ILE A 90 26.68 2.21 -17.54
N GLU A 91 27.50 3.13 -18.05
CA GLU A 91 28.48 3.89 -17.27
C GLU A 91 27.82 4.87 -16.29
N ARG A 92 26.52 5.17 -16.47
CA ARG A 92 25.74 6.04 -15.57
C ARG A 92 24.93 5.27 -14.55
N MET A 93 25.02 3.94 -14.56
CA MET A 93 24.28 3.08 -13.65
C MET A 93 24.94 3.01 -12.27
N ASP A 94 24.16 3.24 -11.22
CA ASP A 94 24.53 2.88 -9.86
C ASP A 94 24.08 1.45 -9.56
N PHE A 95 25.00 0.49 -9.80
CA PHE A 95 24.73 -0.93 -9.57
C PHE A 95 24.50 -1.28 -8.10
N ALA A 96 25.11 -0.53 -7.16
CA ALA A 96 24.90 -0.77 -5.75
C ALA A 96 23.47 -0.36 -5.33
N TYR A 97 22.99 0.77 -5.83
CA TYR A 97 21.60 1.19 -5.67
C TYR A 97 20.63 0.21 -6.34
N LEU A 98 20.91 -0.20 -7.58
CA LEU A 98 20.09 -1.20 -8.30
C LEU A 98 19.94 -2.49 -7.49
N ALA A 99 21.05 -3.02 -6.94
CA ALA A 99 21.02 -4.23 -6.13
C ALA A 99 20.15 -4.08 -4.86
N LYS A 100 20.13 -2.90 -4.23
CA LYS A 100 19.25 -2.60 -3.07
C LYS A 100 17.78 -2.61 -3.48
N VAL A 101 17.43 -1.96 -4.59
CA VAL A 101 16.06 -1.95 -5.12
C VAL A 101 15.60 -3.37 -5.50
N THR A 102 16.45 -4.13 -6.19
CA THR A 102 16.16 -5.53 -6.54
C THR A 102 15.90 -6.37 -5.30
N ARG A 103 16.69 -6.20 -4.23
CA ARG A 103 16.48 -6.93 -2.97
C ARG A 103 15.14 -6.59 -2.32
N LEU A 104 14.73 -5.32 -2.34
CA LEU A 104 13.40 -4.91 -1.86
C LEU A 104 12.29 -5.58 -2.68
N ASN A 105 12.39 -5.59 -4.01
CA ASN A 105 11.41 -6.23 -4.89
C ASN A 105 11.27 -7.73 -4.57
N VAL A 106 12.40 -8.44 -4.45
CA VAL A 106 12.39 -9.87 -4.12
C VAL A 106 11.79 -10.13 -2.74
N ARG A 107 12.12 -9.30 -1.73
CA ARG A 107 11.51 -9.42 -0.40
C ARG A 107 10.01 -9.19 -0.42
N ALA A 108 9.54 -8.19 -1.16
CA ALA A 108 8.11 -7.91 -1.31
C ALA A 108 7.38 -9.07 -1.97
N LEU A 109 7.88 -9.57 -3.12
CA LEU A 109 7.29 -10.71 -3.82
C LEU A 109 7.28 -11.97 -2.95
N ALA A 110 8.39 -12.26 -2.27
CA ALA A 110 8.47 -13.41 -1.38
C ALA A 110 7.54 -13.30 -0.16
N GLY A 111 7.34 -12.09 0.37
CA GLY A 111 6.38 -11.85 1.45
C GLY A 111 4.93 -12.05 0.99
N LEU A 112 4.56 -11.49 -0.16
CA LEU A 112 3.22 -11.66 -0.74
C LEU A 112 2.92 -13.12 -1.10
N ALA A 113 3.90 -13.86 -1.62
CA ALA A 113 3.72 -15.26 -2.00
C ALA A 113 3.50 -16.22 -0.83
N ARG A 114 3.97 -15.86 0.37
CA ARG A 114 3.78 -16.68 1.59
C ARG A 114 2.55 -16.27 2.39
N ALA A 115 2.22 -14.99 2.38
CA ALA A 115 1.13 -14.45 3.17
C ALA A 115 -0.23 -14.92 2.65
N PRO A 116 -1.24 -15.08 3.54
CA PRO A 116 -2.63 -15.18 3.11
C PRO A 116 -3.05 -13.90 2.37
N ILE A 117 -4.15 -13.97 1.61
CA ILE A 117 -4.75 -12.77 1.03
C ILE A 117 -5.17 -11.79 2.14
N ALA A 118 -5.05 -10.49 1.89
CA ALA A 118 -5.47 -9.49 2.85
C ALA A 118 -7.00 -9.58 3.06
N PRO A 119 -7.52 -9.47 4.30
CA PRO A 119 -8.96 -9.57 4.56
C PRO A 119 -9.76 -8.45 3.92
N THR A 120 -11.05 -8.68 3.68
CA THR A 120 -12.01 -7.62 3.36
C THR A 120 -12.70 -7.19 4.65
N ALA A 121 -12.30 -6.03 5.18
CA ALA A 121 -12.72 -5.53 6.47
C ALA A 121 -13.71 -4.36 6.36
N THR A 122 -14.58 -4.22 7.36
CA THR A 122 -15.50 -3.09 7.53
C THR A 122 -15.54 -2.65 8.99
N THR A 123 -15.87 -1.37 9.20
CA THR A 123 -16.06 -0.79 10.54
C THR A 123 -17.50 -0.36 10.77
N GLN A 124 -18.02 -0.62 11.97
CA GLN A 124 -19.21 0.03 12.51
C GLN A 124 -18.77 0.93 13.66
N ALA A 125 -18.83 2.25 13.44
CA ALA A 125 -18.31 3.24 14.37
C ALA A 125 -19.19 4.49 14.52
N ALA A 126 -20.30 4.57 13.79
CA ALA A 126 -21.12 5.77 13.73
C ALA A 126 -21.83 6.05 15.06
N VAL A 127 -21.66 7.27 15.57
CA VAL A 127 -22.38 7.80 16.74
C VAL A 127 -22.17 6.94 18.00
N GLN A 128 -20.95 6.46 18.22
CA GLN A 128 -20.60 5.65 19.38
C GLN A 128 -19.15 5.85 19.84
N THR A 129 -18.85 5.42 21.07
CA THR A 129 -17.55 5.60 21.72
C THR A 129 -16.60 4.40 21.58
N PHE A 130 -17.01 3.39 20.82
CA PHE A 130 -16.26 2.18 20.49
C PHE A 130 -16.38 1.90 19.00
N THR A 131 -15.54 1.01 18.48
CA THR A 131 -15.62 0.58 17.08
C THR A 131 -15.67 -0.94 17.02
N ASP A 132 -16.64 -1.46 16.26
CA ASP A 132 -16.65 -2.85 15.84
C ASP A 132 -15.98 -2.96 14.48
N VAL A 133 -15.05 -3.91 14.35
CA VAL A 133 -14.42 -4.26 13.08
C VAL A 133 -14.78 -5.71 12.77
N ALA A 134 -15.22 -5.95 11.54
CA ALA A 134 -15.51 -7.29 11.05
C ALA A 134 -14.85 -7.52 9.70
N TRP A 135 -14.53 -8.76 9.37
CA TRP A 135 -13.98 -9.13 8.08
C TRP A 135 -14.41 -10.54 7.67
N THR A 136 -14.24 -10.86 6.39
CA THR A 136 -14.40 -12.22 5.91
C THR A 136 -13.20 -13.06 6.34
N ALA A 137 -13.46 -14.25 6.90
CA ALA A 137 -12.39 -15.18 7.27
C ALA A 137 -11.58 -15.58 6.02
N VAL A 138 -10.25 -15.50 6.14
CA VAL A 138 -9.31 -15.76 5.06
C VAL A 138 -8.84 -17.22 5.10
N PRO A 139 -9.02 -18.00 4.01
CA PRO A 139 -8.45 -19.34 3.91
C PRO A 139 -6.92 -19.34 4.10
N GLY A 140 -6.42 -20.26 4.91
CA GLY A 140 -4.99 -20.37 5.23
C GLY A 140 -4.51 -19.41 6.33
N ALA A 141 -5.36 -18.50 6.82
CA ALA A 141 -5.04 -17.67 7.97
C ALA A 141 -5.30 -18.44 9.29
N VAL A 142 -4.35 -18.39 10.20
CA VAL A 142 -4.47 -18.92 11.58
C VAL A 142 -4.83 -17.84 12.60
N GLY A 143 -4.82 -16.58 12.17
CA GLY A 143 -5.21 -15.43 12.99
C GLY A 143 -5.05 -14.11 12.26
N TYR A 144 -5.40 -13.04 12.96
CA TYR A 144 -5.45 -11.68 12.43
C TYR A 144 -4.84 -10.68 13.40
N LYS A 145 -4.34 -9.57 12.86
CA LYS A 145 -3.95 -8.37 13.61
C LYS A 145 -4.86 -7.22 13.23
N VAL A 146 -5.35 -6.50 14.23
CA VAL A 146 -6.10 -5.25 14.05
C VAL A 146 -5.14 -4.09 14.24
N TRP A 147 -5.20 -3.14 13.31
CA TRP A 147 -4.34 -1.98 13.23
C TRP A 147 -5.16 -0.70 13.30
N ARG A 148 -4.52 0.38 13.72
CA ARG A 148 -5.09 1.73 13.65
C ARG A 148 -4.10 2.74 13.07
N ARG A 149 -4.66 3.81 12.53
CA ARG A 149 -3.97 4.99 12.02
C ARG A 149 -4.82 6.21 12.34
N ARG A 150 -4.25 7.26 12.90
CA ARG A 150 -4.97 8.52 13.07
C ARG A 150 -5.40 9.06 11.70
N THR A 151 -6.55 9.71 11.63
CA THR A 151 -7.09 10.24 10.37
C THR A 151 -6.17 11.29 9.71
N ASP A 152 -5.29 11.93 10.48
CA ASP A 152 -4.29 12.92 10.03
C ASP A 152 -2.88 12.34 9.77
N GLN A 153 -2.65 11.05 10.01
CA GLN A 153 -1.33 10.42 9.86
C GLN A 153 -1.21 9.63 8.57
N SER A 154 -0.01 9.56 8.00
CA SER A 154 0.24 8.92 6.71
C SER A 154 0.48 7.39 6.82
N ALA A 155 0.96 6.92 7.97
CA ALA A 155 1.33 5.53 8.19
C ALA A 155 0.49 4.88 9.30
N TRP A 156 0.23 3.59 9.16
CA TRP A 156 -0.27 2.76 10.26
C TRP A 156 0.71 2.81 11.44
N GLU A 157 0.21 2.66 12.66
CA GLU A 157 1.06 2.53 13.84
C GLU A 157 2.01 1.33 13.72
N THR A 158 3.10 1.36 14.49
CA THR A 158 4.17 0.34 14.43
C THR A 158 3.77 -0.98 15.10
N ARG A 159 2.67 -0.99 15.87
CA ARG A 159 2.17 -2.16 16.57
C ARG A 159 0.66 -2.33 16.32
N PRO A 160 0.17 -3.57 16.22
CA PRO A 160 -1.26 -3.82 16.18
C PRO A 160 -1.88 -3.55 17.57
N ILE A 161 -3.15 -3.17 17.58
CA ILE A 161 -3.92 -2.92 18.80
C ILE A 161 -4.62 -4.17 19.33
N ALA A 162 -4.81 -5.19 18.48
CA ALA A 162 -5.36 -6.48 18.89
C ALA A 162 -4.82 -7.62 18.02
N ARG A 163 -4.90 -8.83 18.55
CA ARG A 163 -4.68 -10.11 17.84
C ARG A 163 -5.82 -11.05 18.17
N THR A 164 -6.38 -11.71 17.17
CA THR A 164 -7.54 -12.59 17.34
C THR A 164 -7.56 -13.69 16.29
N SER A 165 -8.16 -14.84 16.61
CA SER A 165 -8.52 -15.88 15.64
C SER A 165 -9.93 -15.70 15.08
N GLU A 166 -10.75 -14.85 15.70
CA GLU A 166 -12.09 -14.51 15.21
C GLU A 166 -12.02 -13.56 14.01
N ALA A 167 -13.03 -13.58 13.16
CA ALA A 167 -13.16 -12.66 12.03
C ALA A 167 -13.81 -11.31 12.42
N ARG A 168 -13.64 -10.91 13.68
CA ARG A 168 -14.20 -9.69 14.26
C ARG A 168 -13.41 -9.25 15.49
N ALA A 169 -13.54 -7.97 15.84
CA ALA A 169 -13.07 -7.41 17.09
C ALA A 169 -13.94 -6.23 17.53
N ASN A 170 -14.27 -6.17 18.82
CA ASN A 170 -14.81 -4.97 19.47
C ASN A 170 -13.66 -4.18 20.09
N LEU A 171 -13.64 -2.85 19.89
CA LEU A 171 -12.58 -1.96 20.37
C LEU A 171 -13.17 -0.88 21.29
N PRO A 172 -13.32 -1.17 22.60
CA PRO A 172 -13.84 -0.21 23.56
C PRO A 172 -13.00 1.07 23.62
N GLY A 173 -13.66 2.23 23.66
CA GLY A 173 -13.00 3.53 23.79
C GLY A 173 -12.29 4.02 22.51
N LEU A 174 -12.30 3.24 21.44
CA LEU A 174 -11.73 3.64 20.15
C LEU A 174 -12.85 4.20 19.26
N ARG A 175 -12.83 5.52 19.08
CA ARG A 175 -13.80 6.26 18.26
C ARG A 175 -13.41 6.22 16.79
N GLY A 176 -14.34 5.86 15.90
CA GLY A 176 -14.06 5.82 14.45
C GLY A 176 -13.69 7.18 13.85
N ASP A 177 -14.21 8.28 14.42
CA ASP A 177 -13.91 9.64 13.95
C ASP A 177 -12.42 10.01 14.07
N ASP A 178 -11.73 9.40 15.02
CA ASP A 178 -10.32 9.65 15.32
C ASP A 178 -9.37 8.71 14.58
N TRP A 179 -9.86 7.56 14.09
CA TRP A 179 -9.03 6.42 13.70
C TRP A 179 -9.56 5.70 12.47
N PHE A 180 -8.69 5.57 11.47
CA PHE A 180 -8.82 4.51 10.49
C PHE A 180 -8.37 3.19 11.10
N LEU A 181 -9.13 2.13 10.81
CA LEU A 181 -8.82 0.77 11.22
C LEU A 181 -8.50 -0.11 10.03
N GLY A 182 -7.70 -1.14 10.26
CA GLY A 182 -7.35 -2.11 9.24
C GLY A 182 -6.99 -3.46 9.83
N VAL A 183 -6.96 -4.47 8.98
CA VAL A 183 -6.73 -5.86 9.38
C VAL A 183 -5.69 -6.50 8.48
N SER A 184 -4.79 -7.28 9.06
CA SER A 184 -3.92 -8.19 8.31
C SER A 184 -4.15 -9.64 8.73
N ALA A 185 -4.00 -10.55 7.79
CA ALA A 185 -4.10 -12.00 8.00
C ALA A 185 -2.72 -12.61 8.22
N ILE A 186 -2.65 -13.66 9.04
CA ILE A 186 -1.40 -14.33 9.44
C ILE A 186 -1.50 -15.81 9.09
N ALA A 187 -0.54 -16.35 8.34
CA ALA A 187 -0.41 -17.78 8.07
C ALA A 187 0.27 -18.53 9.24
N ALA A 188 0.21 -19.87 9.20
CA ALA A 188 0.82 -20.72 10.23
C ALA A 188 2.34 -20.50 10.40
N ASP A 189 3.05 -20.12 9.34
CA ASP A 189 4.48 -19.80 9.36
C ASP A 189 4.80 -18.38 9.89
N GLY A 190 3.77 -17.63 10.28
CA GLY A 190 3.87 -16.25 10.75
C GLY A 190 3.96 -15.19 9.65
N SER A 191 3.92 -15.58 8.37
CA SER A 191 3.84 -14.62 7.27
C SER A 191 2.52 -13.83 7.34
N GLU A 192 2.59 -12.56 6.98
CA GLU A 192 1.51 -11.59 7.21
C GLU A 192 1.17 -10.82 5.94
N SER A 193 -0.11 -10.69 5.64
CA SER A 193 -0.61 -9.91 4.51
C SER A 193 -0.32 -8.41 4.69
N PRO A 194 -0.39 -7.61 3.61
CA PRO A 194 -0.62 -6.17 3.76
C PRO A 194 -1.85 -5.89 4.63
N ILE A 195 -1.89 -4.70 5.24
CA ILE A 195 -3.04 -4.27 6.04
C ILE A 195 -4.14 -3.82 5.07
N ALA A 196 -5.28 -4.49 5.07
CA ALA A 196 -6.48 -4.00 4.40
C ALA A 196 -7.17 -2.97 5.28
N SER A 197 -7.44 -1.78 4.73
CA SER A 197 -8.18 -0.75 5.47
C SER A 197 -9.66 -1.12 5.52
N ALA A 198 -10.30 -0.90 6.66
CA ALA A 198 -11.70 -1.24 6.91
C ALA A 198 -12.68 -0.13 6.47
N VAL A 199 -12.21 0.78 5.61
CA VAL A 199 -12.99 1.84 4.97
C VAL A 199 -13.50 1.38 3.59
N PRO A 200 -14.51 2.06 3.01
CA PRO A 200 -14.95 1.78 1.64
C PRO A 200 -13.78 1.74 0.66
N GLY A 201 -13.67 0.65 -0.11
CA GLY A 201 -12.62 0.48 -1.12
C GLY A 201 -11.22 0.15 -0.56
N GLY A 202 -11.09 -0.15 0.73
CA GLY A 202 -9.82 -0.54 1.35
C GLY A 202 -9.46 -2.03 1.29
N GLY A 203 -10.42 -2.88 0.89
CA GLY A 203 -10.22 -4.32 0.69
C GLY A 203 -9.48 -4.64 -0.62
N PHE A 204 -8.67 -5.70 -0.62
CA PHE A 204 -7.82 -6.12 -1.75
C PHE A 204 -8.58 -6.83 -2.88
N ASP A 205 -9.91 -6.90 -2.79
CA ASP A 205 -10.76 -7.40 -3.85
C ASP A 205 -10.62 -6.53 -5.11
N LYS A 206 -10.74 -7.16 -6.27
CA LYS A 206 -10.78 -6.43 -7.54
C LYS A 206 -12.00 -5.49 -7.52
N THR A 207 -11.74 -4.19 -7.47
CA THR A 207 -12.83 -3.22 -7.58
C THR A 207 -13.34 -3.20 -9.02
N ALA A 208 -14.65 -3.07 -9.22
CA ALA A 208 -15.22 -3.04 -10.56
C ALA A 208 -14.63 -1.87 -11.35
N ALA A 209 -14.11 -2.15 -12.56
CA ALA A 209 -13.60 -1.12 -13.46
C ALA A 209 -14.67 -0.04 -13.67
N PRO A 210 -14.28 1.25 -13.73
CA PRO A 210 -15.24 2.31 -14.03
C PRO A 210 -15.93 2.01 -15.38
N ALA A 211 -17.23 2.24 -15.45
CA ALA A 211 -17.92 2.27 -16.73
C ALA A 211 -17.26 3.34 -17.60
N ARG A 212 -16.88 2.97 -18.83
CA ARG A 212 -16.33 3.90 -19.82
C ARG A 212 -17.38 4.90 -20.25
#